data_AF-A0A232M359-F1
#
_entry.id   AF-A0A232M359-F1
#
_cell.length_a   1.000
_cell.length_b   1.000
_cell.length_c   1.000
_cell.angle_alpha   90.00
_cell.angle_beta   90.00
_cell.angle_gamma   90.00
#
_symmetry.space_group_name_H-M   'P 1'
#
loop_
_entity.id
_entity.type
_entity.pdbx_description
1 polymer ?
#
loop_
_entity_poly.entity_id
_entity_poly.type
_entity_poly.pdbx_seq_one_letter_code
_entity_poly.pdbx_strand_id
1 'polypeptide(L)'
;MAASLSIVIYKGSPIDASEFRHTALFLEFPEATTLLIHVTGASGFFQAEVRPGEEPTRSKKFIKKIFVGTITGQTKTAIESTIKFTPIDNSDRSWNCQNWVGDALKKLSDRQWITGGAFSKAIDAMVEVIIDAPDEA
;
A
#
# COMPACT_ATOMS: atom_id res chain seq x y z
N MET A 1 -12.03 3.05 17.99
CA MET A 1 -11.42 2.03 17.11
C MET A 1 -10.00 2.47 16.76
N ALA A 2 -9.06 1.53 16.71
CA ALA A 2 -7.67 1.76 16.31
C ALA A 2 -7.35 0.77 15.17
N ALA A 3 -6.82 1.26 14.06
CA ALA A 3 -6.45 0.45 12.90
C ALA A 3 -4.96 0.60 12.62
N SER A 4 -4.24 -0.50 12.60
CA SER A 4 -2.81 -0.51 12.24
C SER A 4 -2.68 -0.50 10.73
N LEU A 5 -1.96 0.49 10.20
CA LEU A 5 -1.69 0.66 8.79
C LEU A 5 -0.27 0.21 8.48
N SER A 6 -0.13 -0.64 7.46
CA SER A 6 1.16 -1.10 6.95
C SER A 6 1.20 -1.05 5.42
N ILE A 7 2.38 -0.77 4.86
CA ILE A 7 2.67 -1.01 3.44
C ILE A 7 3.10 -2.48 3.31
N VAL A 8 2.62 -3.14 2.28
CA VAL A 8 3.04 -4.49 1.91
C VAL A 8 3.70 -4.44 0.54
N ILE A 9 4.84 -5.11 0.43
CA ILE A 9 5.62 -5.20 -0.81
C ILE A 9 5.67 -6.66 -1.22
N TYR A 10 5.36 -6.91 -2.48
CA TYR A 10 5.41 -8.23 -3.12
C TYR A 10 6.46 -8.25 -4.24
N LYS A 11 7.05 -9.43 -4.46
CA LYS A 11 7.98 -9.73 -5.55
C LYS A 11 7.35 -9.41 -6.89
N GLY A 12 8.18 -8.82 -7.75
CA GLY A 12 7.85 -8.66 -9.15
C GLY A 12 7.65 -10.01 -9.84
N SER A 13 6.90 -9.98 -10.94
CA SER A 13 6.57 -11.18 -11.72
C SER A 13 6.36 -10.74 -13.17
N PRO A 14 7.05 -11.36 -14.16
CA PRO A 14 7.89 -12.57 -14.06
C PRO A 14 9.28 -12.36 -13.45
N ILE A 15 9.78 -11.12 -13.40
CA ILE A 15 11.10 -10.74 -12.90
C ILE A 15 10.93 -9.91 -11.62
N ASP A 16 11.75 -10.14 -10.61
CA ASP A 16 11.76 -9.34 -9.37
C ASP A 16 12.63 -8.08 -9.53
N ALA A 17 12.22 -7.18 -10.44
CA ALA A 17 12.84 -5.86 -10.59
C ALA A 17 12.04 -4.80 -9.81
N SER A 18 12.70 -3.69 -9.48
CA SER A 18 12.12 -2.57 -8.72
C SER A 18 10.82 -2.04 -9.34
N GLU A 19 10.72 -1.95 -10.66
CA GLU A 19 9.52 -1.51 -11.39
C GLU A 19 8.35 -2.50 -11.35
N PHE A 20 8.66 -3.80 -11.21
CA PHE A 20 7.65 -4.86 -11.20
C PHE A 20 7.17 -5.22 -9.79
N ARG A 21 7.87 -4.72 -8.74
CA ARG A 21 7.45 -4.93 -7.36
C ARG A 21 6.09 -4.31 -7.12
N HIS A 22 5.18 -5.14 -6.63
CA HIS A 22 3.80 -4.76 -6.39
C HIS A 22 3.64 -4.29 -4.95
N THR A 23 3.02 -3.13 -4.76
CA THR A 23 2.79 -2.56 -3.44
C THR A 23 1.31 -2.49 -3.10
N ALA A 24 1.00 -2.72 -1.83
CA ALA A 24 -0.35 -2.69 -1.29
C ALA A 24 -0.37 -2.01 0.07
N LEU A 25 -1.56 -1.62 0.51
CA LEU A 25 -1.83 -1.18 1.87
C LEU A 25 -2.58 -2.26 2.63
N PHE A 26 -2.14 -2.53 3.85
CA PHE A 26 -2.73 -3.51 4.73
C PHE A 26 -3.19 -2.83 6.03
N LEU A 27 -4.43 -3.10 6.41
CA LEU A 27 -5.07 -2.56 7.60
C LEU A 27 -5.46 -3.71 8.52
N GLU A 28 -5.06 -3.60 9.79
CA GLU A 28 -5.41 -4.55 10.84
C GLU A 28 -6.31 -3.84 11.86
N PHE A 29 -7.52 -4.37 12.07
CA PHE A 29 -8.50 -3.87 13.02
C PHE A 29 -8.58 -4.79 14.26
N PRO A 30 -9.07 -4.30 15.42
CA PRO A 30 -9.00 -5.02 16.69
C PRO A 30 -9.82 -6.32 16.74
N GLU A 31 -10.81 -6.47 15.87
CA GLU A 31 -11.71 -7.63 15.80
C GLU A 31 -11.19 -8.75 14.87
N ALA A 32 -9.86 -8.89 14.76
CA ALA A 32 -9.19 -9.77 13.79
C ALA A 32 -9.65 -9.55 12.33
N THR A 33 -10.24 -8.39 12.06
CA THR A 33 -10.65 -8.00 10.72
C THR A 33 -9.44 -7.37 10.04
N THR A 34 -9.05 -7.92 8.91
CA THR A 34 -7.97 -7.37 8.09
C THR A 34 -8.52 -6.89 6.76
N LEU A 35 -7.84 -5.94 6.16
CA LEU A 35 -8.25 -5.38 4.88
C LEU A 35 -7.01 -5.01 4.07
N LEU A 36 -6.83 -5.71 2.96
CA LEU A 36 -5.77 -5.45 2.00
C LEU A 36 -6.36 -4.61 0.87
N ILE A 37 -5.76 -3.46 0.56
CA ILE A 37 -6.15 -2.61 -0.56
C ILE A 37 -4.94 -2.46 -1.46
N HIS A 38 -5.13 -2.70 -2.74
CA HIS A 38 -4.07 -2.53 -3.73
C HIS A 38 -4.66 -2.09 -5.05
N VAL A 39 -3.80 -1.60 -5.93
CA VAL A 39 -4.19 -1.32 -7.30
C VAL A 39 -3.85 -2.51 -8.19
N THR A 40 -4.82 -2.95 -8.98
CA THR A 40 -4.67 -4.00 -9.98
C THR A 40 -4.88 -3.42 -11.38
N GLY A 41 -4.47 -4.17 -12.40
CA GLY A 41 -4.54 -3.75 -13.79
C GLY A 41 -3.17 -3.48 -14.40
N ALA A 42 -3.17 -2.84 -15.57
CA ALA A 42 -1.99 -2.46 -16.32
C ALA A 42 -2.01 -0.96 -16.60
N SER A 43 -0.88 -0.41 -17.08
CA SER A 43 -0.77 1.00 -17.48
C SER A 43 -1.97 1.42 -18.33
N GLY A 44 -2.71 2.44 -17.86
CA GLY A 44 -3.91 2.96 -18.52
C GLY A 44 -5.25 2.34 -18.10
N PHE A 45 -5.22 1.25 -17.32
CA PHE A 45 -6.41 0.51 -16.86
C PHE A 45 -6.32 0.08 -15.39
N PHE A 46 -5.61 0.85 -14.57
CA PHE A 46 -5.50 0.61 -13.14
C PHE A 46 -6.82 0.81 -12.41
N GLN A 47 -7.09 -0.06 -11.43
CA GLN A 47 -8.27 -0.04 -10.57
C GLN A 47 -7.91 -0.38 -9.13
N ALA A 48 -8.54 0.28 -8.15
CA ALA A 48 -8.35 -0.05 -6.74
C ALA A 48 -9.22 -1.26 -6.36
N GLU A 49 -8.59 -2.29 -5.83
CA GLU A 49 -9.21 -3.52 -5.36
C GLU A 49 -9.07 -3.62 -3.83
N VAL A 50 -10.15 -4.02 -3.17
CA VAL A 50 -10.22 -4.21 -1.72
C VAL A 50 -10.48 -5.68 -1.43
N ARG A 51 -9.62 -6.29 -0.63
CA ARG A 51 -9.67 -7.70 -0.22
C ARG A 51 -9.80 -7.81 1.29
N PRO A 52 -11.03 -7.97 1.82
CA PRO A 52 -11.24 -8.17 3.25
C PRO A 52 -10.80 -9.59 3.66
N GLY A 53 -10.08 -9.69 4.80
CA GLY A 53 -9.63 -10.98 5.34
C GLY A 53 -8.40 -11.59 4.63
N GLU A 54 -7.82 -10.89 3.65
CA GLU A 54 -6.62 -11.38 2.95
C GLU A 54 -5.36 -11.04 3.74
N GLU A 55 -4.62 -12.07 4.15
CA GLU A 55 -3.34 -11.90 4.81
C GLU A 55 -2.19 -11.83 3.80
N PRO A 56 -1.39 -10.76 3.80
CA PRO A 56 -0.32 -10.57 2.82
C PRO A 56 0.77 -11.63 2.89
N THR A 57 1.07 -12.13 4.09
CA THR A 57 2.11 -13.13 4.37
C THR A 57 1.80 -14.52 3.81
N ARG A 58 0.53 -14.79 3.46
CA ARG A 58 0.14 -16.06 2.81
C ARG A 58 0.57 -16.14 1.35
N SER A 59 0.91 -15.00 0.74
CA SER A 59 1.42 -14.96 -0.63
C SER A 59 2.88 -15.39 -0.67
N LYS A 60 3.22 -16.33 -1.56
CA LYS A 60 4.63 -16.70 -1.84
C LYS A 60 5.46 -15.53 -2.38
N LYS A 61 4.80 -14.48 -2.87
CA LYS A 61 5.44 -13.26 -3.37
C LYS A 61 5.67 -12.24 -2.26
N PHE A 62 5.22 -12.45 -1.03
CA PHE A 62 5.45 -11.50 0.06
C PHE A 62 6.94 -11.27 0.29
N ILE A 63 7.35 -9.99 0.28
CA ILE A 63 8.73 -9.59 0.62
C ILE A 63 8.75 -9.02 2.03
N LYS A 64 7.99 -7.95 2.26
CA LYS A 64 8.08 -7.18 3.50
C LYS A 64 6.77 -6.47 3.83
N LYS A 65 6.56 -6.29 5.12
CA LYS A 65 5.50 -5.46 5.70
C LYS A 65 6.16 -4.31 6.46
N ILE A 66 5.84 -3.07 6.10
CA ILE A 66 6.36 -1.86 6.71
C ILE A 66 5.23 -1.21 7.52
N PHE A 67 5.39 -1.15 8.84
CA PHE A 67 4.41 -0.48 9.69
C PHE A 67 4.49 1.03 9.48
N VAL A 68 3.36 1.66 9.16
CA VAL A 68 3.25 3.12 8.99
C VAL A 68 2.87 3.77 10.31
N GLY A 69 1.80 3.27 10.93
CA GLY A 69 1.23 3.87 12.13
C GLY A 69 -0.14 3.32 12.48
N THR A 70 -0.73 3.87 13.53
CA THR A 70 -2.07 3.47 13.99
C THR A 70 -3.04 4.63 13.82
N ILE A 71 -4.09 4.41 13.03
CA ILE A 71 -5.19 5.36 12.86
C ILE A 71 -6.20 5.15 13.98
N THR A 72 -6.46 6.18 14.78
CA THR A 72 -7.43 6.13 15.88
C THR A 72 -8.62 7.03 15.63
N GLY A 73 -9.79 6.65 16.15
CA GLY A 73 -10.99 7.52 16.12
C GLY A 73 -11.74 7.54 14.79
N GLN A 74 -11.35 6.71 13.81
CA GLN A 74 -12.02 6.56 12.52
C GLN A 74 -12.73 5.21 12.42
N THR A 75 -13.76 5.14 11.58
CA THR A 75 -14.46 3.88 11.28
C THR A 75 -13.73 3.11 10.18
N LYS A 76 -13.88 1.77 10.17
CA LYS A 76 -13.36 0.91 9.09
C LYS A 76 -13.77 1.42 7.71
N THR A 77 -15.05 1.73 7.52
CA THR A 77 -15.59 2.24 6.25
C THR A 77 -14.98 3.57 5.84
N ALA A 78 -14.71 4.47 6.78
CA ALA A 78 -14.08 5.77 6.48
C ALA A 78 -12.64 5.60 6.00
N ILE A 79 -11.87 4.73 6.67
CA ILE A 79 -10.49 4.41 6.27
C ILE A 79 -10.47 3.74 4.90
N GLU A 80 -11.28 2.69 4.73
CA GLU A 80 -11.41 1.95 3.47
C GLU A 80 -11.79 2.88 2.32
N SER A 81 -12.84 3.69 2.48
CA SER A 81 -13.29 4.62 1.43
C SER A 81 -12.20 5.64 1.10
N THR A 82 -11.52 6.18 2.11
CA THR A 82 -10.48 7.20 1.88
C THR A 82 -9.34 6.67 1.03
N ILE A 83 -8.89 5.43 1.31
CA ILE A 83 -7.82 4.77 0.57
C ILE A 83 -8.32 4.29 -0.80
N LYS A 84 -9.49 3.66 -0.87
CA LYS A 84 -10.08 3.15 -2.12
C LYS A 84 -10.34 4.27 -3.14
N PHE A 85 -10.78 5.44 -2.69
CA PHE A 85 -10.99 6.61 -3.53
C PHE A 85 -9.72 7.47 -3.69
N THR A 86 -8.53 6.89 -3.47
CA THR A 86 -7.28 7.53 -3.88
C THR A 86 -7.28 7.66 -5.40
N PRO A 87 -7.02 8.86 -5.95
CA PRO A 87 -6.98 9.07 -7.39
C PRO A 87 -6.03 8.07 -8.06
N ILE A 88 -6.47 7.55 -9.20
CA ILE A 88 -5.67 6.69 -10.07
C ILE A 88 -5.42 7.49 -11.33
N ASP A 89 -4.15 7.74 -11.64
CA ASP A 89 -3.78 8.40 -12.89
C ASP A 89 -3.50 7.35 -13.96
N ASN A 90 -4.52 7.09 -14.77
CA ASN A 90 -4.41 6.22 -15.94
C ASN A 90 -3.89 6.95 -17.19
N SER A 91 -3.67 8.27 -17.11
CA SER A 91 -3.12 9.05 -18.22
C SER A 91 -1.59 9.04 -18.24
N ASP A 92 -0.97 8.91 -17.06
CA ASP A 92 0.48 8.79 -16.91
C ASP A 92 0.93 7.33 -17.03
N ARG A 93 1.85 7.07 -17.97
CA ARG A 93 2.42 5.73 -18.20
C ARG A 93 3.46 5.32 -17.16
N SER A 94 4.01 6.27 -16.42
CA SER A 94 4.95 6.02 -15.33
C SER A 94 4.24 5.77 -14.00
N TRP A 95 2.94 6.07 -13.93
CA TRP A 95 2.13 5.81 -12.75
C TRP A 95 1.93 4.31 -12.54
N ASN A 96 2.02 3.87 -11.28
CA ASN A 96 1.95 2.47 -10.90
C ASN A 96 1.44 2.31 -9.45
N CYS A 97 1.41 1.07 -8.96
CA CYS A 97 0.97 0.76 -7.59
C CYS A 97 1.79 1.46 -6.49
N GLN A 98 3.06 1.79 -6.74
CA GLN A 98 3.94 2.46 -5.78
C GLN A 98 3.52 3.93 -5.61
N ASN A 99 3.23 4.60 -6.72
CA ASN A 99 2.67 5.96 -6.73
C ASN A 99 1.34 6.00 -5.97
N TRP A 100 0.45 5.03 -6.23
CA TRP A 100 -0.84 4.95 -5.52
C TRP A 100 -0.69 4.80 -4.01
N VAL A 101 0.25 3.97 -3.53
CA VAL A 101 0.54 3.85 -2.09
C VAL A 101 1.01 5.19 -1.52
N GLY A 102 1.89 5.88 -2.24
CA GLY A 102 2.33 7.23 -1.90
C GLY A 102 1.17 8.21 -1.73
N ASP A 103 0.29 8.28 -2.74
CA ASP A 103 -0.87 9.17 -2.74
C ASP A 103 -1.88 8.82 -1.63
N ALA A 104 -2.11 7.52 -1.40
CA ALA A 104 -3.01 7.06 -0.35
C ALA A 104 -2.50 7.44 1.04
N LEU A 105 -1.21 7.23 1.31
CA LEU A 105 -0.60 7.62 2.59
C LEU A 105 -0.57 9.13 2.76
N LYS A 106 -0.31 9.89 1.69
CA LYS A 106 -0.36 11.35 1.71
C LYS A 106 -1.76 11.85 2.10
N LYS A 107 -2.83 11.28 1.52
CA LYS A 107 -4.21 11.61 1.89
C LYS A 107 -4.52 11.33 3.36
N LEU A 108 -3.95 10.28 3.94
CA LEU A 108 -4.12 9.96 5.36
C LEU A 108 -3.34 10.94 6.25
N SER A 109 -2.15 11.36 5.81
CA SER A 109 -1.34 12.38 6.49
C SER A 109 -2.00 13.76 6.44
N ASP A 110 -2.53 14.17 5.29
CA ASP A 110 -3.23 15.45 5.12
C ASP A 110 -4.48 15.56 5.99
N ARG A 111 -5.14 14.41 6.25
CA ARG A 111 -6.27 14.28 7.19
C ARG A 111 -5.83 14.17 8.65
N GLN A 112 -4.53 14.19 8.92
CA GLN A 112 -3.93 14.02 10.25
C GLN A 112 -4.26 12.68 10.91
N TRP A 113 -4.56 11.65 10.11
CA TRP A 113 -4.82 10.28 10.61
C TRP A 113 -3.53 9.51 10.86
N ILE A 114 -2.47 9.90 10.15
CA ILE A 114 -1.08 9.52 10.43
C ILE A 114 -0.25 10.80 10.52
N THR A 115 0.90 10.75 11.18
CA THR A 115 1.81 11.90 11.27
C THR A 115 2.63 12.02 9.98
N GLY A 116 3.06 13.24 9.63
CA GLY A 116 3.99 13.44 8.51
C GLY A 116 5.32 12.70 8.68
N GLY A 117 5.76 12.51 9.93
CA GLY A 117 6.92 11.69 10.26
C GLY A 117 6.71 10.18 10.01
N ALA A 118 5.50 9.67 10.25
CA ALA A 118 5.12 8.30 9.91
C ALA A 118 5.03 8.11 8.38
N PHE A 119 4.44 9.09 7.68
CA PHE A 119 4.36 9.11 6.23
C PHE A 119 5.74 9.03 5.58
N SER A 120 6.63 10.00 5.89
CA SER A 120 7.98 10.06 5.30
C SER A 120 8.78 8.78 5.56
N LYS A 121 8.87 8.34 6.81
CA LYS A 121 9.58 7.10 7.18
C LYS A 121 9.05 5.87 6.44
N ALA A 122 7.74 5.77 6.24
CA ALA A 122 7.15 4.64 5.54
C ALA A 122 7.46 4.67 4.04
N ILE A 123 7.46 5.85 3.41
CA ILE A 123 7.87 6.02 2.01
C ILE A 123 9.35 5.70 1.83
N ASP A 124 10.22 6.24 2.69
CA ASP A 124 11.66 5.99 2.63
C ASP A 124 11.94 4.48 2.76
N ALA A 125 11.33 3.82 3.75
CA ALA A 125 11.46 2.37 3.93
C ALA A 125 10.88 1.56 2.75
N MET A 126 9.82 2.06 2.10
CA MET A 126 9.26 1.41 0.92
C MET A 126 10.23 1.50 -0.26
N VAL A 127 10.80 2.68 -0.48
CA VAL A 127 11.78 2.94 -1.55
C VAL A 127 13.05 2.12 -1.34
N GLU A 128 13.59 2.08 -0.11
CA GLU A 128 14.74 1.23 0.23
C GLU A 128 14.49 -0.23 -0.14
N VAL A 129 13.32 -0.75 0.20
CA VAL A 129 12.98 -2.14 -0.13
C VAL A 129 12.81 -2.31 -1.61
N ILE A 130 12.17 -1.40 -2.33
CA ILE A 130 11.98 -1.51 -3.78
C ILE A 130 13.33 -1.48 -4.53
N ILE A 131 14.27 -0.63 -4.10
CA ILE A 131 15.61 -0.52 -4.69
C ILE A 131 16.49 -1.72 -4.35
N ASP A 132 16.30 -2.35 -3.18
CA ASP A 132 16.93 -3.63 -2.81
C ASP A 132 16.36 -4.82 -3.62
N ALA A 133 15.73 -4.56 -4.76
CA ALA A 133 15.46 -5.59 -5.74
C ALA A 133 16.78 -6.12 -6.28
N PRO A 134 16.99 -7.45 -6.31
CA PRO A 134 18.15 -7.97 -6.99
C PRO A 134 18.04 -7.57 -8.46
N ASP A 135 18.86 -6.60 -8.90
CA ASP A 135 19.17 -6.39 -10.32
C ASP A 135 19.55 -7.78 -10.86
N GLU A 136 18.84 -8.26 -11.87
CA GLU A 136 18.98 -9.63 -12.36
C GLU A 136 20.46 -10.00 -12.62
N ALA A 137 20.81 -11.22 -12.21
CA ALA A 137 22.00 -11.92 -12.67
C ALA A 137 21.72 -12.64 -14.00
#